data_AF-A0A831L0R2-F1
#
_entry.id   AF-A0A831L0R2-F1
#
_cell.length_a   1.000
_cell.length_b   1.000
_cell.length_c   1.000
_cell.angle_alpha   90.00
_cell.angle_beta   90.00
_cell.angle_gamma   90.00
#
_symmetry.space_group_name_H-M   'P 1'
#
loop_
_entity.id
_entity.type
_entity.pdbx_description
1 polymer ?
#
loop_
_entity_poly.entity_id
_entity_poly.type
_entity_poly.pdbx_seq_one_letter_code
_entity_poly.pdbx_strand_id
1 'polypeptide(L)'
;MFSKIKLGVEEWKKLEADLVRVSSGEPLEIVINLTLVDTQGDGEEIEEEEEHHHHEHHVSAENEFTREVAGMIDYIAHTYNVHVHPHLHSHHGSVMFAVRGTPRELIKTLKDAIEYIKLNCEKCALHTVDGEFHLGEDLAGIYFGDAYKITVILPAEDGRRLKVHEVHF
;
A
#
# COMPACT_ATOMS: atom_id res chain seq x y z
N MET A 1 15.12 -29.80 15.96
CA MET A 1 13.93 -28.93 15.96
C MET A 1 14.35 -27.57 15.46
N PHE A 2 14.16 -27.28 14.18
CA PHE A 2 14.30 -25.92 13.67
C PHE A 2 13.11 -25.13 14.20
N SER A 3 13.36 -24.18 15.11
CA SER A 3 12.37 -23.16 15.40
C SER A 3 11.96 -22.55 14.07
N LYS A 4 10.66 -22.51 13.77
CA LYS A 4 10.14 -21.72 12.65
C LYS A 4 10.71 -20.31 12.83
N ILE A 5 11.65 -19.93 11.98
CA ILE A 5 12.27 -18.61 12.01
C ILE A 5 11.11 -17.63 11.83
N LYS A 6 10.80 -16.85 12.88
CA LYS A 6 9.83 -15.76 12.82
C LYS A 6 10.47 -14.58 12.07
N LEU A 7 10.83 -14.80 10.80
CA LEU A 7 11.32 -13.74 9.93
C LEU A 7 10.23 -12.65 9.87
N GLY A 8 10.62 -11.39 10.07
CA GLY A 8 9.75 -10.23 9.93
C GLY A 8 9.06 -9.75 11.21
N VAL A 9 8.81 -10.62 12.20
CA VAL A 9 8.02 -10.23 13.40
C VAL A 9 8.76 -9.21 14.26
N GLU A 10 10.07 -9.31 14.39
CA GLU A 10 10.86 -8.37 15.19
C GLU A 10 11.01 -7.02 14.48
N GLU A 11 11.12 -7.03 13.16
CA GLU A 11 11.24 -5.84 12.33
C GLU A 11 9.95 -5.01 12.37
N TRP A 12 8.79 -5.67 12.28
CA TRP A 12 7.49 -5.00 12.46
C TRP A 12 7.31 -4.40 13.86
N LYS A 13 7.78 -5.09 14.90
CA LYS A 13 7.74 -4.55 16.28
C LYS A 13 8.65 -3.34 16.46
N LYS A 14 9.83 -3.34 15.83
CA LYS A 14 10.73 -2.19 15.83
C LYS A 14 10.09 -1.00 15.12
N LEU A 15 9.49 -1.23 13.96
CA LEU A 15 8.75 -0.20 13.23
C LEU A 15 7.59 0.37 14.05
N GLU A 16 6.78 -0.50 14.68
CA GLU A 16 5.69 -0.06 15.56
C GLU A 16 6.20 0.83 16.71
N ALA A 17 7.28 0.43 17.37
CA ALA A 17 7.87 1.20 18.46
C ALA A 17 8.40 2.57 18.00
N ASP A 18 9.01 2.64 16.80
CA ASP A 18 9.48 3.90 16.24
C ASP A 18 8.33 4.81 15.80
N LEU A 19 7.26 4.27 15.23
CA LEU A 19 6.06 5.05 14.92
C LEU A 19 5.37 5.57 16.19
N VAL A 20 5.32 4.79 17.28
CA VAL A 20 4.82 5.26 18.59
C VAL A 20 5.67 6.41 19.13
N ARG A 21 7.00 6.34 18.98
CA ARG A 21 7.89 7.43 19.35
C ARG A 21 7.64 8.67 18.50
N VAL A 22 7.57 8.51 17.18
CA VAL A 22 7.34 9.61 16.24
C VAL A 22 6.00 10.30 16.51
N SER A 23 4.94 9.53 16.75
CA SER A 23 3.61 10.09 17.00
C SER A 23 3.48 10.78 18.36
N SER A 24 4.40 10.54 19.29
CA SER A 24 4.37 11.12 20.65
C SER A 24 3.02 10.93 21.38
N GLY A 25 2.31 9.84 21.06
CA GLY A 25 0.99 9.53 21.61
C GLY A 25 -0.20 10.13 20.86
N GLU A 26 0.03 10.93 19.83
CA GLU A 26 -1.01 11.43 18.93
C GLU A 26 -1.35 10.40 17.85
N PRO A 27 -2.57 10.45 17.27
CA PRO A 27 -2.92 9.65 16.10
C PRO A 27 -2.11 10.07 14.87
N LEU A 28 -1.60 9.11 14.13
CA LEU A 28 -1.00 9.32 12.81
C LEU A 28 -2.05 9.12 11.73
N GLU A 29 -1.79 9.68 10.56
CA GLU A 29 -2.47 9.34 9.31
C GLU A 29 -1.49 8.56 8.42
N ILE A 30 -1.92 7.45 7.84
CA ILE A 30 -1.19 6.75 6.79
C ILE A 30 -1.88 7.04 5.46
N VAL A 31 -1.12 7.47 4.46
CA VAL A 31 -1.55 7.53 3.06
C VAL A 31 -0.97 6.31 2.37
N ILE A 32 -1.82 5.49 1.75
CA ILE A 32 -1.45 4.26 1.06
C ILE A 32 -1.78 4.41 -0.42
N ASN A 33 -0.78 4.24 -1.27
CA ASN A 33 -0.91 4.10 -2.71
C ASN A 33 -0.51 2.68 -3.12
N LEU A 34 -1.41 1.98 -3.80
CA LEU A 34 -1.22 0.62 -4.30
C LEU A 34 -1.23 0.65 -5.83
N THR A 35 -0.14 0.23 -6.46
CA THR A 35 -0.10 0.05 -7.92
C THR A 35 -0.33 -1.42 -8.25
N LEU A 36 -1.31 -1.70 -9.08
CA LEU A 36 -1.77 -3.03 -9.45
C LEU A 36 -1.61 -3.25 -10.94
N VAL A 37 -1.21 -4.45 -11.34
CA VAL A 37 -1.04 -4.87 -12.73
C VAL A 37 -1.76 -6.20 -12.98
N ASP A 38 -2.22 -6.40 -14.21
CA ASP A 38 -2.85 -7.63 -14.68
C ASP A 38 -1.83 -8.77 -14.76
N THR A 39 -2.10 -9.89 -14.09
CA THR A 39 -1.19 -11.05 -14.06
C THR A 39 -1.20 -11.88 -15.35
N GLN A 40 -2.14 -11.64 -16.26
CA GLN A 40 -2.16 -12.29 -17.57
C GLN A 40 -1.30 -11.55 -18.61
N GLY A 41 -0.74 -10.38 -18.27
CA GLY A 41 0.09 -9.54 -19.13
C GLY A 41 1.60 -9.82 -19.10
N ASP A 42 2.07 -10.79 -18.31
CA ASP A 42 3.50 -11.09 -18.10
C ASP A 42 4.18 -11.80 -19.30
N GLY A 43 4.12 -11.20 -20.50
CA GLY A 43 4.71 -11.76 -21.71
C GLY A 43 5.25 -10.77 -22.73
N GLU A 44 4.73 -9.55 -22.82
CA GLU A 44 5.23 -8.57 -23.80
C GLU A 44 5.27 -7.18 -23.17
N GLU A 45 6.44 -6.54 -23.24
CA GLU A 45 6.60 -5.11 -23.00
C GLU A 45 5.63 -4.37 -23.91
N ILE A 46 4.50 -3.92 -23.37
CA ILE A 46 3.63 -2.99 -24.09
C ILE A 46 4.28 -1.62 -23.92
N GLU A 47 5.10 -1.25 -24.91
CA GLU A 47 5.47 0.14 -25.16
C GLU A 47 4.16 0.93 -25.34
N GLU A 48 3.80 1.74 -24.33
CA GLU A 48 2.70 2.70 -24.47
C GLU A 48 3.16 3.81 -25.43
N GLU A 49 2.73 3.73 -26.69
CA GLU A 49 2.70 4.88 -27.58
C GLU A 49 1.75 5.93 -26.98
N GLU A 50 2.31 7.11 -26.68
CA GLU A 50 1.57 8.30 -26.31
C GLU A 50 0.59 8.71 -27.43
N GLU A 51 -0.67 8.26 -27.35
CA GLU A 51 -1.77 8.93 -28.06
C GLU A 51 -2.73 9.58 -27.06
N HIS A 52 -2.62 10.90 -27.00
CA HIS A 52 -3.57 11.82 -26.40
C HIS A 52 -5.00 11.56 -26.91
N HIS A 53 -5.78 10.77 -26.18
CA HIS A 53 -7.22 10.71 -26.35
C HIS A 53 -7.94 11.20 -25.09
N HIS A 54 -8.31 12.48 -25.15
CA HIS A 54 -9.25 13.11 -24.24
C HIS A 54 -10.62 12.43 -24.29
N HIS A 55 -11.08 12.01 -23.09
CA HIS A 55 -12.47 11.82 -22.69
C HIS A 55 -13.41 11.02 -23.62
N GLU A 56 -13.70 9.78 -23.24
CA GLU A 56 -15.10 9.31 -23.18
C GLU A 56 -15.23 8.13 -22.20
N HIS A 57 -16.12 8.29 -21.22
CA HIS A 57 -16.54 7.24 -20.29
C HIS A 57 -17.22 6.10 -21.08
N HIS A 58 -16.46 5.07 -21.43
CA HIS A 58 -17.04 3.80 -21.84
C HIS A 58 -16.59 2.70 -20.89
N VAL A 59 -17.45 2.45 -19.89
CA VAL A 59 -17.56 1.17 -19.18
C VAL A 59 -17.95 0.12 -20.22
N SER A 60 -16.99 -0.40 -20.98
CA SER A 60 -17.22 -1.48 -21.95
C SER A 60 -16.37 -2.68 -21.56
N ALA A 61 -17.06 -3.70 -21.02
CA ALA A 61 -16.55 -4.96 -20.51
C ALA A 61 -15.55 -4.80 -19.34
N GLU A 62 -16.07 -4.85 -18.11
CA GLU A 62 -15.24 -5.10 -16.92
C GLU A 62 -14.43 -6.38 -17.17
N ASN A 63 -13.15 -6.21 -17.49
CA ASN A 63 -12.24 -7.34 -17.51
C ASN A 63 -12.02 -7.81 -16.07
N GLU A 64 -11.59 -9.06 -15.91
CA GLU A 64 -11.49 -9.67 -14.59
C GLU A 64 -10.57 -8.89 -13.64
N PHE A 65 -9.53 -8.24 -14.18
CA PHE A 65 -8.68 -7.28 -13.45
C PHE A 65 -9.50 -6.16 -12.80
N THR A 66 -10.22 -5.35 -13.59
CA THR A 66 -10.98 -4.21 -13.05
C THR A 66 -12.03 -4.64 -12.03
N ARG A 67 -12.66 -5.82 -12.21
CA ARG A 67 -13.62 -6.39 -11.27
C ARG A 67 -12.99 -6.78 -9.93
N GLU A 68 -11.82 -7.40 -9.94
CA GLU A 68 -11.10 -7.77 -8.71
C GLU A 68 -10.61 -6.52 -7.96
N VAL A 69 -10.09 -5.52 -8.68
CA VAL A 69 -9.66 -4.26 -8.06
C VAL A 69 -10.86 -3.50 -7.46
N ALA A 70 -12.03 -3.54 -8.11
CA ALA A 70 -13.26 -2.99 -7.53
C ALA A 70 -13.65 -3.69 -6.21
N GLY A 71 -13.53 -5.02 -6.13
CA GLY A 71 -13.76 -5.77 -4.90
C GLY A 71 -12.80 -5.38 -3.76
N MET A 72 -11.53 -5.12 -4.09
CA MET A 72 -10.55 -4.59 -3.14
C MET A 72 -10.92 -3.18 -2.66
N ILE A 73 -11.32 -2.29 -3.57
CA ILE A 73 -11.76 -0.92 -3.24
C ILE A 73 -12.93 -0.98 -2.27
N ASP A 74 -13.93 -1.82 -2.56
CA ASP A 74 -15.09 -2.01 -1.68
C ASP A 74 -14.66 -2.56 -0.31
N TYR A 75 -13.79 -3.56 -0.27
CA TYR A 75 -13.27 -4.09 0.99
C TYR A 75 -12.60 -2.99 1.84
N ILE A 76 -11.71 -2.18 1.25
CA ILE A 76 -10.99 -1.11 1.95
C ILE A 76 -11.97 -0.04 2.45
N ALA A 77 -12.87 0.43 1.58
CA ALA A 77 -13.83 1.48 1.92
C ALA A 77 -14.72 1.07 3.09
N HIS A 78 -15.25 -0.16 3.09
CA HIS A 78 -16.11 -0.66 4.16
C HIS A 78 -15.36 -1.01 5.45
N THR A 79 -14.16 -1.57 5.34
CA THR A 79 -13.39 -2.05 6.51
C THR A 79 -12.84 -0.89 7.34
N TYR A 80 -12.35 0.17 6.67
CA TYR A 80 -11.73 1.32 7.34
C TYR A 80 -12.62 2.56 7.36
N ASN A 81 -13.79 2.53 6.70
CA ASN A 81 -14.71 3.67 6.58
C ASN A 81 -14.01 4.90 6.00
N VAL A 82 -13.32 4.71 4.87
CA VAL A 82 -12.50 5.72 4.20
C VAL A 82 -12.93 5.92 2.75
N HIS A 83 -12.63 7.09 2.21
CA HIS A 83 -12.76 7.33 0.78
C HIS A 83 -11.53 6.76 0.06
N VAL A 84 -11.79 6.11 -1.07
CA VAL A 84 -10.77 5.48 -1.91
C VAL A 84 -10.76 6.20 -3.25
N HIS A 85 -9.57 6.54 -3.73
CA HIS A 85 -9.31 7.24 -4.97
C HIS A 85 -8.67 6.29 -5.99
N PRO A 86 -9.46 5.63 -6.84
CA PRO A 86 -8.94 4.75 -7.87
C PRO A 86 -8.58 5.51 -9.16
N HIS A 87 -7.54 5.04 -9.83
CA HIS A 87 -7.19 5.38 -11.21
C HIS A 87 -6.93 4.08 -11.97
N LEU A 88 -7.88 3.63 -12.78
CA LEU A 88 -7.88 2.29 -13.36
C LEU A 88 -7.88 2.35 -14.89
N HIS A 89 -6.98 1.57 -15.48
CA HIS A 89 -6.97 1.19 -16.89
C HIS A 89 -7.31 -0.30 -17.01
N SER A 90 -7.33 -0.82 -18.24
CA SER A 90 -7.66 -2.23 -18.48
C SER A 90 -6.66 -3.19 -17.83
N HIS A 91 -5.36 -2.90 -17.84
CA HIS A 91 -4.34 -3.86 -17.39
C HIS A 91 -3.48 -3.37 -16.23
N HIS A 92 -3.74 -2.16 -15.74
CA HIS A 92 -3.02 -1.60 -14.62
C HIS A 92 -3.84 -0.50 -13.96
N GLY A 93 -3.44 -0.09 -12.76
CA GLY A 93 -3.99 1.09 -12.13
C GLY A 93 -3.46 1.31 -10.72
N SER A 94 -3.84 2.43 -10.13
CA SER A 94 -3.50 2.78 -8.77
C SER A 94 -4.74 2.97 -7.89
N VAL A 95 -4.60 2.62 -6.62
CA VAL A 95 -5.64 2.81 -5.61
C VAL A 95 -5.02 3.53 -4.42
N MET A 96 -5.47 4.75 -4.17
CA MET A 96 -4.99 5.59 -3.08
C MET A 96 -6.07 5.79 -2.01
N PHE A 97 -5.69 5.70 -0.74
CA PHE A 97 -6.58 5.98 0.39
C PHE A 97 -5.78 6.39 1.63
N ALA A 98 -6.43 7.07 2.57
CA ALA A 98 -5.81 7.51 3.82
C ALA A 98 -6.58 7.01 5.04
N VAL A 99 -5.88 6.56 6.08
CA VAL A 99 -6.47 6.07 7.33
C VAL A 99 -5.80 6.77 8.51
N ARG A 100 -6.60 7.24 9.46
CA ARG A 100 -6.11 7.84 10.71
C ARG A 100 -6.28 6.87 11.88
N GLY A 101 -5.25 6.75 12.72
CA GLY A 101 -5.27 5.82 13.85
C GLY A 101 -3.98 5.74 14.64
N THR A 102 -3.90 4.76 15.52
CA THR A 102 -2.68 4.42 16.26
C THR A 102 -1.68 3.71 15.34
N PRO A 103 -0.36 3.78 15.61
CA PRO A 103 0.66 3.07 14.83
C PRO A 103 0.36 1.59 14.57
N ARG A 104 -0.20 0.90 15.58
CA ARG A 104 -0.59 -0.51 15.48
C ARG A 104 -1.73 -0.73 14.48
N GLU A 105 -2.73 0.15 14.49
CA GLU A 105 -3.86 0.09 13.55
C GLU A 105 -3.38 0.37 12.13
N LEU A 106 -2.50 1.37 11.93
CA LEU A 106 -1.99 1.73 10.60
C LEU A 106 -1.12 0.61 9.99
N ILE A 107 -0.25 0.00 10.80
CA ILE A 107 0.50 -1.20 10.38
C ILE A 107 -0.47 -2.33 9.99
N LYS A 108 -1.55 -2.51 10.75
CA LYS A 108 -2.56 -3.52 10.45
C LYS A 108 -3.24 -3.22 9.12
N THR A 109 -3.69 -1.99 8.89
CA THR A 109 -4.30 -1.55 7.63
C THR A 109 -3.41 -1.86 6.42
N LEU A 110 -2.12 -1.51 6.50
CA LEU A 110 -1.17 -1.78 5.42
C LEU A 110 -1.03 -3.27 5.13
N LYS A 111 -0.92 -4.10 6.19
CA LYS A 111 -0.82 -5.56 6.05
C LYS A 111 -2.09 -6.18 5.48
N ASP A 112 -3.24 -5.80 6.01
CA ASP A 112 -4.53 -6.31 5.58
C ASP A 112 -4.79 -5.99 4.10
N ALA A 113 -4.46 -4.78 3.63
CA ALA A 113 -4.63 -4.39 2.23
C ALA A 113 -3.78 -5.26 1.28
N ILE A 114 -2.51 -5.49 1.65
CA ILE A 114 -1.59 -6.32 0.86
C ILE A 114 -1.99 -7.81 0.92
N GLU A 115 -2.39 -8.28 2.10
CA GLU A 115 -2.89 -9.64 2.29
C GLU A 115 -4.19 -9.89 1.51
N TYR A 116 -5.09 -8.89 1.45
CA TYR A 116 -6.30 -8.97 0.65
C TYR A 116 -5.97 -9.22 -0.81
N ILE A 117 -5.07 -8.43 -1.40
CA ILE A 117 -4.64 -8.61 -2.80
C ILE A 117 -4.08 -10.02 -3.01
N LYS A 118 -3.15 -10.47 -2.15
CA LYS A 118 -2.53 -11.79 -2.26
C LYS A 118 -3.52 -12.96 -2.20
N LEU A 119 -4.61 -12.81 -1.45
CA LEU A 119 -5.56 -13.89 -1.19
C LEU A 119 -6.81 -13.84 -2.09
N ASN A 120 -7.13 -12.68 -2.66
CA ASN A 120 -8.41 -12.45 -3.34
C ASN A 120 -8.27 -11.92 -4.78
N CYS A 121 -7.06 -11.52 -5.22
CA CYS A 121 -6.81 -11.26 -6.63
C CYS A 121 -6.17 -12.47 -7.31
N GLU A 122 -6.83 -13.06 -8.31
CA GLU A 122 -6.23 -14.05 -9.20
C GLU A 122 -5.64 -13.39 -10.45
N LYS A 123 -6.27 -12.29 -10.90
CA LYS A 123 -5.95 -11.56 -12.14
C LYS A 123 -5.23 -10.25 -11.90
N CYS A 124 -5.00 -9.89 -10.64
CA CYS A 124 -4.27 -8.69 -10.26
C CYS A 124 -3.07 -9.05 -9.37
N ALA A 125 -1.94 -8.36 -9.56
CA ALA A 125 -0.78 -8.42 -8.67
C ALA A 125 -0.41 -7.02 -8.21
N LEU A 126 0.05 -6.93 -6.95
CA LEU A 126 0.62 -5.70 -6.41
C LEU A 126 2.02 -5.50 -7.00
N HIS A 127 2.15 -4.47 -7.84
CA HIS A 127 3.42 -4.05 -8.40
C HIS A 127 4.21 -3.21 -7.40
N THR A 128 3.60 -2.15 -6.85
CA THR A 128 4.21 -1.32 -5.80
C THR A 128 3.23 -0.98 -4.71
N VAL A 129 3.77 -0.78 -3.50
CA VAL A 129 3.09 -0.12 -2.40
C VAL A 129 3.99 0.99 -1.88
N ASP A 130 3.46 2.19 -1.87
CA ASP A 130 4.16 3.39 -1.44
C ASP A 130 3.21 4.32 -0.70
N GLY A 131 3.78 5.27 0.03
CA GLY A 131 2.98 6.17 0.82
C GLY A 131 3.73 6.86 1.95
N GLU A 132 2.95 7.44 2.83
CA GLU A 132 3.42 8.43 3.79
C GLU A 132 2.73 8.23 5.14
N PHE A 133 3.44 8.60 6.21
CA PHE A 133 2.88 8.80 7.53
C PHE A 133 2.87 10.30 7.82
N HIS A 134 1.74 10.81 8.32
CA HIS A 134 1.54 12.21 8.67
C HIS A 134 1.18 12.35 10.15
N LEU A 135 1.71 13.40 10.78
CA LEU A 135 1.35 13.85 12.11
C LEU A 135 0.73 15.26 11.98
N GLY A 136 -0.60 15.32 11.92
CA GLY A 136 -1.27 16.56 11.54
C GLY A 136 -0.95 16.91 10.08
N GLU A 137 -0.34 18.06 9.85
CA GLU A 137 0.11 18.51 8.51
C GLU A 137 1.58 18.16 8.24
N ASP A 138 2.29 17.58 9.22
CA ASP A 138 3.71 17.29 9.11
C ASP A 138 3.97 15.89 8.57
N LEU A 139 4.86 15.79 7.57
CA LEU A 139 5.37 14.51 7.09
C LEU A 139 6.23 13.84 8.18
N ALA A 140 5.74 12.72 8.69
CA ALA A 140 6.36 11.97 9.79
C ALA A 140 7.19 10.77 9.28
N GLY A 141 6.95 10.30 8.06
CA GLY A 141 7.67 9.19 7.47
C GLY A 141 7.21 8.87 6.06
N ILE A 142 8.04 8.15 5.32
CA ILE A 142 7.71 7.64 3.98
C ILE A 142 8.00 6.14 3.91
N TYR A 143 7.30 5.45 3.03
CA TYR A 143 7.61 4.05 2.72
C TYR A 143 7.37 3.73 1.26
N PHE A 144 8.06 2.69 0.80
CA PHE A 144 7.92 2.16 -0.55
C PHE A 144 8.37 0.69 -0.58
N GLY A 145 7.82 -0.07 -1.51
CA GLY A 145 8.15 -1.48 -1.68
C GLY A 145 7.15 -2.19 -2.56
N ASP A 146 6.99 -3.48 -2.29
CA ASP A 146 6.20 -4.42 -3.08
C ASP A 146 5.42 -5.38 -2.17
N ALA A 147 4.83 -6.42 -2.76
CA ALA A 147 4.08 -7.45 -2.04
C ALA A 147 4.91 -8.23 -1.00
N TYR A 148 6.24 -8.25 -1.10
CA TYR A 148 7.11 -9.06 -0.25
C TYR A 148 7.75 -8.25 0.86
N LYS A 149 8.16 -7.02 0.58
CA LYS A 149 8.85 -6.15 1.53
C LYS A 149 8.51 -4.69 1.33
N ILE A 150 8.59 -3.91 2.41
CA ILE A 150 8.63 -2.44 2.35
C ILE A 150 9.86 -1.91 3.08
N THR A 151 10.35 -0.80 2.56
CA THR A 151 11.32 0.07 3.21
C THR A 151 10.59 1.25 3.81
N VAL A 152 10.74 1.47 5.11
CA VAL A 152 10.16 2.63 5.81
C VAL A 152 11.29 3.53 6.29
N ILE A 153 11.17 4.82 6.02
CA ILE A 153 12.13 5.85 6.41
C ILE A 153 11.45 6.78 7.41
N LEU A 154 12.00 6.84 8.62
CA LEU A 154 11.52 7.67 9.73
C LEU A 154 12.63 8.58 10.25
N PRO A 155 12.30 9.72 10.89
CA PRO A 155 13.28 10.49 11.66
C PRO A 155 13.89 9.63 12.78
N ALA A 156 15.22 9.66 12.90
CA ALA A 156 15.93 9.06 14.01
C ALA A 156 15.63 9.80 15.33
N GLU A 157 16.07 9.23 16.45
CA GLU A 157 15.80 9.74 17.79
C GLU A 157 16.38 11.16 18.03
N ASP A 158 17.40 11.54 17.25
CA ASP A 158 18.03 12.86 17.33
C ASP A 158 17.41 13.93 16.42
N GLY A 159 16.43 13.55 15.59
CA GLY A 159 15.78 14.44 14.61
C GLY A 159 16.70 14.95 13.49
N ARG A 160 17.94 14.46 13.38
CA ARG A 160 18.94 14.89 12.40
C ARG A 160 19.26 13.82 11.37
N ARG A 161 19.09 12.55 11.75
CA ARG A 161 19.33 11.39 10.88
C ARG A 161 18.02 10.74 10.50
N LEU A 162 18.09 9.92 9.46
CA LEU A 162 17.01 9.03 9.06
C LEU A 162 17.31 7.63 9.55
N LYS A 163 16.26 6.93 9.96
CA LYS A 163 16.27 5.53 10.35
C LYS A 163 15.50 4.74 9.30
N VAL A 164 16.09 3.66 8.83
CA VAL A 164 15.52 2.80 7.79
C VAL A 164 15.09 1.49 8.42
N HIS A 165 13.86 1.09 8.13
CA HIS A 165 13.31 -0.22 8.49
C HIS A 165 13.01 -1.00 7.22
N GLU A 166 13.55 -2.21 7.12
CA GLU A 166 13.12 -3.18 6.11
C GLU A 166 12.23 -4.21 6.80
N VAL A 167 10.97 -4.29 6.39
CA VAL A 167 10.01 -5.25 6.95
C VAL A 167 9.45 -6.14 5.84
N HIS A 168 9.24 -7.41 6.17
CA HIS A 168 8.73 -8.43 5.25
C HIS A 168 7.32 -8.82 5.66
N PHE A 169 6.44 -9.06 4.69
CA PHE A 169 5.05 -9.50 4.94
C PHE A 169 4.97 -10.99 5.29
#